data_AF-A0A9W4S596-F1
#
_entry.id   AF-A0A9W4S596-F1
#
_cell.length_a   1.000
_cell.length_b   1.000
_cell.length_c   1.000
_cell.angle_alpha   90.00
_cell.angle_beta   90.00
_cell.angle_gamma   90.00
#
_symmetry.space_group_name_H-M   'P 1'
#
loop_
_entity.id
_entity.type
_entity.pdbx_description
1 polymer ?
#
loop_
_entity_poly.entity_id
_entity_poly.type
_entity_poly.pdbx_seq_one_letter_code
_entity_poly.pdbx_strand_id
1 'polypeptide(L)'
;NKAPVAALPAPPAKKEQQQSGWGWGKIAMVAGSAAVAAASVGAAYYNREQITQGLTWATSHLEFVGCLAKGAELQKRVQYMVKLNRELGVGFANLYTRLGKAAGSKEVSVVGTVLGKDRTFCNLPKKGPAGVWNEAVNDIATDETLAHMNMFEAKQNPGYEKLKQDAASLIVQWTTNDWYETSEEPKLAITEAGESATA
;
A
#
# COMPACT_ATOMS: atom_id res chain seq x y z
N ASN A 1 53.10 -45.89 1.73
CA ASN A 1 51.92 -45.57 2.55
C ASN A 1 52.00 -44.14 3.04
N LYS A 2 51.44 -43.17 2.29
CA LYS A 2 51.32 -41.76 2.74
C LYS A 2 49.94 -41.59 3.36
N ALA A 3 49.88 -41.15 4.61
CA ALA A 3 48.64 -40.79 5.29
C ALA A 3 48.07 -39.48 4.71
N PRO A 4 46.74 -39.33 4.63
CA PRO A 4 46.13 -38.09 4.12
C PRO A 4 46.30 -36.94 5.13
N VAL A 5 46.56 -35.76 4.59
CA VAL A 5 46.67 -34.49 5.33
C VAL A 5 45.29 -34.13 5.91
N ALA A 6 45.25 -33.80 7.20
CA ALA A 6 44.04 -33.44 7.93
C ALA A 6 43.32 -32.23 7.30
N ALA A 7 41.99 -32.34 7.14
CA ALA A 7 41.14 -31.24 6.72
C ALA A 7 41.12 -30.12 7.78
N LEU A 8 41.15 -28.87 7.32
CA LEU A 8 41.04 -27.68 8.18
C LEU A 8 39.72 -27.68 8.98
N PRO A 9 39.70 -27.15 10.21
CA PRO A 9 38.49 -27.14 11.04
C PRO A 9 37.39 -26.29 10.40
N ALA A 10 36.15 -26.75 10.50
CA ALA A 10 34.98 -26.05 9.98
C ALA A 10 34.79 -24.68 10.67
N PRO A 11 34.40 -23.62 9.95
CA PRO A 11 34.13 -22.31 10.54
C PRO A 11 32.96 -22.41 11.54
N PRO A 12 32.97 -21.60 12.62
CA PRO A 12 31.93 -21.66 13.64
C PRO A 12 30.56 -21.29 13.05
N ALA A 13 29.53 -22.03 13.47
CA ALA A 13 28.15 -21.81 13.06
C ALA A 13 27.72 -20.36 13.37
N LYS A 14 27.29 -19.62 12.34
CA LYS A 14 26.65 -18.31 12.52
C LYS A 14 25.33 -18.51 13.27
N LYS A 15 25.21 -17.89 14.45
CA LYS A 15 23.91 -17.67 15.09
C LYS A 15 23.13 -16.73 14.18
N GLU A 16 21.99 -17.20 13.67
CA GLU A 16 21.01 -16.35 12.98
C GLU A 16 20.40 -15.39 13.99
N GLN A 17 20.85 -14.13 13.95
CA GLN A 17 20.15 -13.03 14.59
C GLN A 17 19.06 -12.55 13.63
N GLN A 18 17.82 -12.85 13.99
CA GLN A 18 16.62 -12.39 13.32
C GLN A 18 16.54 -10.86 13.39
N GLN A 19 16.77 -10.18 12.27
CA GLN A 19 16.47 -8.76 12.11
C GLN A 19 15.37 -8.58 11.07
N SER A 20 14.16 -8.34 11.57
CA SER A 20 13.06 -7.77 10.80
C SER A 20 13.38 -6.29 10.50
N GLY A 21 13.87 -6.01 9.30
CA GLY A 21 14.17 -4.67 8.84
C GLY A 21 13.98 -4.57 7.33
N TRP A 22 12.91 -3.90 6.93
CA TRP A 22 12.52 -3.63 5.55
C TRP A 22 13.72 -3.06 4.76
N GLY A 23 14.21 -3.78 3.74
CA GLY A 23 15.08 -3.32 2.63
C GLY A 23 16.47 -2.73 2.92
N TRP A 24 16.66 -2.00 4.02
CA TRP A 24 17.84 -1.18 4.30
C TRP A 24 18.97 -1.96 4.98
N GLY A 25 18.67 -3.11 5.59
CA GLY A 25 19.65 -3.92 6.32
C GLY A 25 20.72 -4.60 5.44
N LYS A 26 20.47 -4.78 4.14
CA LYS A 26 21.44 -5.43 3.24
C LYS A 26 22.51 -4.50 2.69
N ILE A 27 22.24 -3.20 2.59
CA ILE A 27 23.18 -2.22 2.01
C ILE A 27 24.23 -1.79 3.05
N ALA A 28 23.90 -1.84 4.35
CA ALA A 28 24.86 -1.50 5.41
C ALA A 28 25.90 -2.60 5.69
N MET A 29 25.73 -3.83 5.17
CA MET A 29 26.61 -4.96 5.51
C MET A 29 28.01 -4.89 4.88
N VAL A 30 28.27 -3.96 3.96
CA VAL A 30 29.59 -3.81 3.32
C VAL A 30 30.50 -2.79 4.03
N ALA A 31 29.98 -1.99 4.96
CA ALA A 31 30.76 -0.96 5.66
C ALA A 31 31.28 -1.38 7.06
N GLY A 32 30.91 -2.57 7.55
CA GLY A 32 31.00 -2.89 8.99
C GLY A 32 32.17 -3.75 9.48
N SER A 33 32.99 -4.35 8.63
CA SER A 33 34.13 -5.15 9.11
C SER A 33 35.26 -5.27 8.10
N ALA A 34 36.36 -4.53 8.36
CA ALA A 34 37.73 -4.85 7.96
C ALA A 34 38.05 -5.08 6.45
N ALA A 35 37.63 -4.20 5.55
CA ALA A 35 38.13 -4.20 4.17
C ALA A 35 38.32 -2.78 3.60
N VAL A 36 39.20 -1.99 4.23
CA VAL A 36 39.63 -0.67 3.67
C VAL A 36 40.74 -0.83 2.60
N ALA A 37 41.08 -2.04 2.16
CA ALA A 37 42.30 -2.30 1.38
C ALA A 37 42.10 -2.81 -0.06
N ALA A 38 40.99 -2.51 -0.75
CA ALA A 38 40.80 -2.97 -2.14
C ALA A 38 40.18 -1.93 -3.10
N ALA A 39 40.60 -0.66 -3.02
CA ALA A 39 40.33 0.32 -4.07
C ALA A 39 41.32 0.13 -5.25
N SER A 40 41.28 -1.02 -5.93
CA SER A 40 41.91 -1.20 -7.24
C SER A 40 40.90 -0.84 -8.33
N VAL A 41 41.34 -0.18 -9.39
CA VAL A 41 40.49 0.31 -10.50
C VAL A 41 39.61 -0.80 -11.10
N GLY A 42 40.03 -2.07 -11.01
CA GLY A 42 39.25 -3.23 -11.45
C GLY A 42 38.03 -3.54 -10.56
N ALA A 43 38.15 -3.45 -9.23
CA ALA A 43 37.05 -3.76 -8.32
C ALA A 43 35.92 -2.72 -8.38
N ALA A 44 36.26 -1.44 -8.62
CA ALA A 44 35.26 -0.39 -8.85
C ALA A 44 34.48 -0.62 -10.16
N TYR A 45 35.14 -1.13 -11.22
CA TYR A 45 34.49 -1.44 -12.50
C TYR A 45 33.57 -2.67 -12.39
N TYR A 46 33.97 -3.72 -11.66
CA TYR A 46 33.12 -4.88 -11.38
C TYR A 46 31.90 -4.51 -10.51
N ASN A 47 32.07 -3.58 -9.56
CA ASN A 47 30.97 -3.12 -8.70
C ASN A 47 30.20 -1.93 -9.28
N ARG A 48 30.56 -1.43 -10.47
CA ARG A 48 29.90 -0.26 -11.09
C ARG A 48 28.41 -0.49 -11.29
N GLU A 49 28.03 -1.71 -11.64
CA GLU A 49 26.63 -2.07 -11.89
C GLU A 49 25.84 -2.06 -10.59
N GLN A 50 26.40 -2.59 -9.50
CA GLN A 50 25.75 -2.54 -8.19
C GLN A 50 25.66 -1.11 -7.63
N ILE A 51 26.68 -0.29 -7.84
CA ILE A 51 26.67 1.13 -7.44
C ILE A 51 25.64 1.92 -8.27
N THR A 52 25.60 1.69 -9.58
CA THR A 52 24.65 2.34 -10.50
C THR A 52 23.23 1.90 -10.19
N GLN A 53 22.99 0.60 -10.01
CA GLN A 53 21.68 0.07 -9.61
C GLN A 53 21.25 0.62 -8.25
N GLY A 54 22.15 0.71 -7.27
CA GLY A 54 21.89 1.30 -5.96
C GLY A 54 21.55 2.80 -6.02
N LEU A 55 22.25 3.57 -6.86
CA LEU A 55 21.96 4.98 -7.13
C LEU A 55 20.64 5.17 -7.87
N THR A 56 20.39 4.41 -8.94
CA THR A 56 19.13 4.43 -9.69
C THR A 56 17.95 4.05 -8.79
N TRP A 57 18.12 3.06 -7.91
CA TRP A 57 17.11 2.67 -6.93
C TRP A 57 16.88 3.78 -5.89
N ALA A 58 17.94 4.39 -5.33
CA ALA A 58 17.80 5.47 -4.36
C ALA A 58 17.13 6.72 -4.97
N THR A 59 17.51 7.11 -6.19
CA THR A 59 16.89 8.24 -6.91
C THR A 59 15.44 7.94 -7.23
N SER A 60 15.11 6.77 -7.79
CA SER A 60 13.72 6.41 -8.07
C SER A 60 12.87 6.30 -6.80
N HIS A 61 13.46 5.82 -5.69
CA HIS A 61 12.80 5.82 -4.39
C HIS A 61 12.56 7.24 -3.87
N LEU A 62 13.53 8.15 -3.99
CA LEU A 62 13.41 9.56 -3.62
C LEU A 62 12.44 10.34 -4.51
N GLU A 63 12.36 10.04 -5.81
CA GLU A 63 11.35 10.60 -6.70
C GLU A 63 9.94 10.12 -6.31
N PHE A 64 9.82 8.83 -5.98
CA PHE A 64 8.57 8.24 -5.52
C PHE A 64 8.10 8.84 -4.18
N VAL A 65 8.98 8.92 -3.17
CA VAL A 65 8.62 9.55 -1.88
C VAL A 65 8.56 11.08 -1.97
N GLY A 66 9.23 11.69 -2.94
CA GLY A 66 9.23 13.12 -3.19
C GLY A 66 7.86 13.66 -3.56
N CYS A 67 7.03 12.85 -4.24
CA CYS A 67 5.62 13.18 -4.47
C CYS A 67 4.80 13.24 -3.17
N LEU A 68 5.14 12.43 -2.16
CA LEU A 68 4.49 12.44 -0.85
C LEU A 68 4.95 13.62 0.02
N ALA A 69 6.16 14.13 -0.21
CA ALA A 69 6.69 15.30 0.49
C ALA A 69 6.01 16.63 0.05
N LYS A 70 5.35 16.66 -1.11
CA LYS A 70 4.67 17.85 -1.65
C LYS A 70 3.24 18.02 -1.13
N GLY A 71 3.10 18.15 0.20
CA GLY A 71 1.79 18.20 0.87
C GLY A 71 0.81 19.25 0.32
N ALA A 72 1.29 20.46 -0.02
CA ALA A 72 0.45 21.52 -0.58
C ALA A 72 -0.10 21.17 -1.98
N GLU A 73 0.69 20.49 -2.80
CA GLU A 73 0.26 20.04 -4.13
C GLU A 73 -0.81 18.94 -4.01
N LEU A 74 -0.60 17.99 -3.09
CA LEU A 74 -1.58 16.94 -2.80
C LEU A 74 -2.92 17.51 -2.31
N GLN A 75 -2.88 18.48 -1.39
CA GLN A 75 -4.09 19.15 -0.92
C GLN A 75 -4.81 19.87 -2.05
N LYS A 76 -4.07 20.55 -2.94
CA LYS A 76 -4.64 21.21 -4.12
C LYS A 76 -5.31 20.22 -5.07
N ARG A 77 -4.71 19.03 -5.29
CA ARG A 77 -5.31 17.96 -6.10
C ARG A 77 -6.64 17.47 -5.50
N VAL A 78 -6.70 17.28 -4.19
CA VAL A 78 -7.95 16.91 -3.50
C VAL A 78 -9.02 18.01 -3.65
N GLN A 79 -8.66 19.28 -3.52
CA GLN A 79 -9.59 20.39 -3.74
C GLN A 79 -10.14 20.43 -5.17
N TYR A 80 -9.34 20.07 -6.18
CA TYR A 80 -9.82 19.93 -7.55
C TYR A 80 -10.82 18.78 -7.70
N MET A 81 -10.63 17.64 -7.03
CA MET A 81 -11.63 16.57 -7.02
C MET A 81 -12.96 17.03 -6.42
N VAL A 82 -12.92 17.81 -5.33
CA VAL A 82 -14.15 18.37 -4.75
C VAL A 82 -14.83 19.36 -5.70
N LYS A 83 -14.04 20.18 -6.40
CA LYS A 83 -14.56 21.11 -7.41
C LYS A 83 -15.26 20.35 -8.55
N LEU A 84 -14.63 19.28 -9.06
CA LEU A 84 -15.20 18.43 -10.12
C LEU A 84 -16.48 17.73 -9.66
N ASN A 85 -16.52 17.24 -8.42
CA ASN A 85 -17.73 16.66 -7.86
C ASN A 85 -18.89 17.67 -7.85
N ARG A 86 -18.64 18.90 -7.40
CA ARG A 86 -19.66 19.96 -7.35
C ARG A 86 -20.11 20.44 -8.73
N GLU A 87 -19.18 20.59 -9.68
CA GLU A 87 -19.45 21.25 -10.96
C GLU A 87 -19.90 20.27 -12.05
N LEU A 88 -19.44 19.02 -11.99
CA LEU A 88 -19.67 18.02 -13.03
C LEU A 88 -20.27 16.72 -12.50
N GLY A 89 -20.58 16.62 -11.20
CA GLY A 89 -21.14 15.41 -10.60
C GLY A 89 -20.16 14.23 -10.53
N VAL A 90 -18.85 14.45 -10.69
CA VAL A 90 -17.85 13.37 -10.66
C VAL A 90 -17.75 12.77 -9.25
N GLY A 91 -18.03 11.48 -9.12
CA GLY A 91 -17.88 10.75 -7.86
C GLY A 91 -16.43 10.68 -7.38
N PHE A 92 -16.20 10.98 -6.10
CA PHE A 92 -14.89 10.86 -5.46
C PHE A 92 -15.03 10.53 -3.97
N ALA A 93 -14.38 9.44 -3.54
CA ALA A 93 -14.26 9.07 -2.14
C ALA A 93 -12.92 8.36 -1.89
N ASN A 94 -12.43 8.46 -0.66
CA ASN A 94 -11.33 7.62 -0.17
C ASN A 94 -11.84 6.71 0.96
N LEU A 95 -11.79 5.40 0.73
CA LEU A 95 -12.04 4.41 1.76
C LEU A 95 -10.70 3.93 2.30
N TYR A 96 -10.51 4.04 3.61
CA TYR A 96 -9.22 3.76 4.24
C TYR A 96 -9.39 2.92 5.49
N THR A 97 -8.31 2.22 5.87
CA THR A 97 -8.27 1.47 7.11
C THR A 97 -7.74 2.32 8.26
N ARG A 98 -8.45 2.26 9.38
CA ARG A 98 -8.00 2.78 10.67
C ARG A 98 -7.68 1.61 11.59
N LEU A 99 -6.61 1.75 12.37
CA LEU A 99 -6.30 0.76 13.39
C LEU A 99 -7.39 0.66 14.45
N GLY A 100 -7.46 -0.51 15.11
CA GLY A 100 -8.43 -0.79 16.16
C GLY A 100 -7.79 -1.41 17.40
N LYS A 101 -8.44 -2.43 17.96
CA LYS A 101 -8.08 -3.00 19.27
C LYS A 101 -6.68 -3.60 19.37
N ALA A 102 -6.21 -4.29 18.34
CA ALA A 102 -4.90 -4.96 18.34
C ALA A 102 -3.72 -3.97 18.20
N ALA A 103 -3.99 -2.71 17.86
CA ALA A 103 -2.95 -1.71 17.79
C ALA A 103 -2.47 -1.32 19.19
N GLY A 104 -1.19 -1.53 19.44
CA GLY A 104 -0.54 -1.01 20.64
C GLY A 104 -0.64 0.52 20.70
N SER A 105 -0.60 1.06 21.92
CA SER A 105 -0.47 2.50 22.16
C SER A 105 0.92 2.98 21.77
N LYS A 106 1.19 3.08 20.47
CA LYS A 106 2.36 3.79 19.97
C LYS A 106 1.99 5.26 19.83
N GLU A 107 2.83 6.13 20.40
CA GLU A 107 2.64 7.57 20.25
C GLU A 107 2.82 8.00 18.79
N VAL A 108 3.67 7.34 18.00
CA VAL A 108 4.00 7.78 16.63
C VAL A 108 3.34 6.91 15.56
N SER A 109 2.59 7.53 14.65
CA SER A 109 2.14 6.91 13.40
C SER A 109 3.23 6.95 12.33
N VAL A 110 3.23 5.96 11.44
CA VAL A 110 4.10 5.93 10.24
C VAL A 110 4.02 7.23 9.42
N VAL A 111 2.90 7.95 9.51
CA VAL A 111 2.68 9.22 8.79
C VAL A 111 2.69 10.46 9.70
N GLY A 112 2.96 10.29 11.00
CA GLY A 112 3.10 11.40 11.96
C GLY A 112 1.85 12.27 12.18
N THR A 113 0.68 11.88 11.65
CA THR A 113 -0.52 12.73 11.66
C THR A 113 -1.59 12.33 12.67
N VAL A 114 -1.59 11.07 13.13
CA VAL A 114 -2.52 10.57 14.15
C VAL A 114 -1.72 9.81 15.21
N LEU A 115 -1.97 10.09 16.49
CA LEU A 115 -1.29 9.45 17.62
C LEU A 115 -2.25 8.41 18.24
N GLY A 116 -1.74 7.28 18.75
CA GLY A 116 -2.53 6.34 19.54
C GLY A 116 -3.18 5.18 18.75
N LYS A 117 -4.44 4.86 19.07
CA LYS A 117 -5.15 3.69 18.49
C LYS A 117 -5.82 3.99 17.15
N ASP A 118 -5.97 5.26 16.81
CA ASP A 118 -6.67 5.73 15.61
C ASP A 118 -5.74 5.95 14.42
N ARG A 119 -4.53 5.37 14.46
CA ARG A 119 -3.52 5.56 13.42
C ARG A 119 -4.00 5.00 12.08
N THR A 120 -3.61 5.67 11.00
CA THR A 120 -3.94 5.33 9.62
C THR A 120 -2.68 5.28 8.77
N PHE A 121 -2.70 4.50 7.69
CA PHE A 121 -1.62 4.49 6.70
C PHE A 121 -1.64 5.72 5.78
N CYS A 122 -2.83 6.26 5.50
CA CYS A 122 -2.97 7.43 4.66
C CYS A 122 -2.99 8.72 5.50
N ASN A 123 -2.56 9.82 4.88
CA ASN A 123 -2.72 11.15 5.44
C ASN A 123 -4.18 11.61 5.32
N LEU A 124 -4.80 11.87 6.47
CA LEU A 124 -6.15 12.40 6.51
C LEU A 124 -6.15 13.93 6.31
N PRO A 125 -7.14 14.47 5.56
CA PRO A 125 -7.32 15.91 5.44
C PRO A 125 -7.61 16.54 6.81
N LYS A 126 -6.83 17.54 7.21
CA LYS A 126 -7.00 18.21 8.51
C LYS A 126 -7.98 19.39 8.48
N LYS A 127 -8.09 20.07 7.33
CA LYS A 127 -8.89 21.30 7.16
C LYS A 127 -9.38 21.43 5.72
N GLY A 128 -10.58 22.00 5.56
CA GLY A 128 -11.17 22.36 4.27
C GLY A 128 -11.94 21.21 3.59
N PRO A 129 -12.58 21.49 2.45
CA PRO A 129 -13.37 20.52 1.72
C PRO A 129 -12.45 19.45 1.11
N ALA A 130 -12.66 18.19 1.48
CA ALA A 130 -11.83 17.07 1.03
C ALA A 130 -12.60 15.93 0.35
N GLY A 131 -13.90 16.09 0.17
CA GLY A 131 -14.77 15.04 -0.36
C GLY A 131 -15.11 13.99 0.71
N VAL A 132 -15.48 12.80 0.26
CA VAL A 132 -15.90 11.70 1.14
C VAL A 132 -14.69 10.90 1.59
N TRP A 133 -14.53 10.72 2.90
CA TRP A 133 -13.46 9.95 3.52
C TRP A 133 -14.06 8.99 4.54
N ASN A 134 -14.13 7.70 4.17
CA ASN A 134 -14.81 6.69 4.98
C ASN A 134 -13.80 5.75 5.61
N GLU A 135 -13.83 5.66 6.94
CA GLU A 135 -13.00 4.71 7.67
C GLU A 135 -13.62 3.31 7.73
N ALA A 136 -12.75 2.30 7.66
CA ALA A 136 -13.03 0.92 8.03
C ALA A 136 -12.03 0.49 9.12
N VAL A 137 -12.54 0.11 10.29
CA VAL A 137 -11.69 -0.25 11.43
C VAL A 137 -11.16 -1.67 11.24
N ASN A 138 -9.83 -1.81 11.24
CA ASN A 138 -9.18 -3.11 11.29
C ASN A 138 -8.72 -3.40 12.73
N ASP A 139 -9.58 -4.11 13.46
CA ASP A 139 -9.38 -4.44 14.87
C ASP A 139 -8.23 -5.43 15.14
N ILE A 140 -7.75 -6.15 14.12
CA ILE A 140 -6.71 -7.17 14.26
C ILE A 140 -5.35 -6.73 13.71
N ALA A 141 -5.29 -5.61 12.99
CA ALA A 141 -4.04 -5.07 12.50
C ALA A 141 -3.21 -4.45 13.64
N THR A 142 -1.92 -4.76 13.66
CA THR A 142 -0.97 -4.29 14.67
C THR A 142 -0.27 -2.98 14.30
N ASP A 143 -0.22 -2.69 13.00
CA ASP A 143 0.40 -1.49 12.43
C ASP A 143 -0.28 -1.07 11.12
N GLU A 144 -0.04 0.18 10.76
CA GLU A 144 -0.66 0.87 9.65
C GLU A 144 -0.34 0.22 8.30
N THR A 145 0.88 -0.29 8.13
CA THR A 145 1.32 -0.93 6.88
C THR A 145 0.54 -2.22 6.64
N LEU A 146 0.44 -3.09 7.66
CA LEU A 146 -0.36 -4.31 7.56
C LEU A 146 -1.85 -4.01 7.39
N ALA A 147 -2.37 -3.00 8.07
CA ALA A 147 -3.75 -2.57 7.90
C ALA A 147 -4.07 -2.13 6.46
N HIS A 148 -3.12 -1.49 5.78
CA HIS A 148 -3.27 -1.05 4.39
C HIS A 148 -3.09 -2.20 3.40
N MET A 149 -1.99 -2.97 3.53
CA MET A 149 -1.69 -4.06 2.61
C MET A 149 -2.77 -5.14 2.60
N ASN A 150 -3.37 -5.41 3.77
CA ASN A 150 -4.40 -6.43 3.92
C ASN A 150 -5.83 -5.86 3.90
N MET A 151 -6.03 -4.60 3.50
CA MET A 151 -7.35 -3.96 3.59
C MET A 151 -8.43 -4.64 2.76
N PHE A 152 -8.05 -5.35 1.70
CA PHE A 152 -8.95 -6.11 0.82
C PHE A 152 -9.00 -7.61 1.12
N GLU A 153 -8.37 -8.05 2.22
CA GLU A 153 -8.34 -9.45 2.61
C GLU A 153 -9.34 -9.71 3.75
N ALA A 154 -10.47 -10.34 3.43
CA ALA A 154 -11.54 -10.60 4.41
C ALA A 154 -11.07 -11.32 5.69
N LYS A 155 -10.10 -12.24 5.56
CA LYS A 155 -9.52 -12.98 6.70
C LYS A 155 -8.65 -12.11 7.61
N GLN A 156 -8.08 -11.03 7.07
CA GLN A 156 -7.10 -10.16 7.74
C GLN A 156 -7.63 -8.75 8.03
N ASN A 157 -8.89 -8.49 7.65
CA ASN A 157 -9.57 -7.23 7.91
C ASN A 157 -11.04 -7.47 8.31
N PRO A 158 -11.38 -7.43 9.60
CA PRO A 158 -12.76 -7.51 10.08
C PRO A 158 -13.66 -6.42 9.49
N GLY A 159 -13.09 -5.26 9.12
CA GLY A 159 -13.78 -4.17 8.45
C GLY A 159 -13.97 -4.35 6.95
N TYR A 160 -13.53 -5.48 6.36
CA TYR A 160 -13.60 -5.74 4.92
C TYR A 160 -15.02 -5.64 4.36
N GLU A 161 -15.99 -6.23 5.04
CA GLU A 161 -17.37 -6.27 4.55
C GLU A 161 -17.97 -4.86 4.51
N LYS A 162 -17.71 -4.05 5.54
CA LYS A 162 -18.09 -2.62 5.57
C LYS A 162 -17.42 -1.87 4.41
N LEU A 163 -16.11 -2.05 4.21
CA LEU A 163 -15.36 -1.38 3.16
C LEU A 163 -15.91 -1.73 1.76
N LYS A 164 -16.27 -3.00 1.54
CA LYS A 164 -16.90 -3.48 0.31
C LYS A 164 -18.29 -2.87 0.10
N GLN A 165 -19.12 -2.89 1.13
CA GLN A 165 -20.48 -2.34 1.07
C GLN A 165 -20.47 -0.83 0.83
N ASP A 166 -19.66 -0.08 1.58
CA ASP A 166 -19.51 1.36 1.42
C ASP A 166 -19.05 1.71 -0.02
N ALA A 167 -18.08 0.95 -0.56
CA ALA A 167 -17.60 1.16 -1.93
C ALA A 167 -18.70 0.89 -2.96
N ALA A 168 -19.44 -0.22 -2.80
CA ALA A 168 -20.55 -0.56 -3.69
C ALA A 168 -21.67 0.49 -3.63
N SER A 169 -22.04 0.93 -2.43
CA SER A 169 -23.06 1.97 -2.23
C SER A 169 -22.67 3.30 -2.86
N LEU A 170 -21.40 3.69 -2.77
CA LEU A 170 -20.90 4.91 -3.42
C LEU A 170 -20.97 4.80 -4.94
N ILE A 171 -20.60 3.66 -5.51
CA ILE A 171 -20.69 3.44 -6.96
C ILE A 171 -22.15 3.55 -7.41
N VAL A 172 -23.06 2.83 -6.75
CA VAL A 172 -24.50 2.89 -7.04
C VAL A 172 -24.97 4.35 -6.98
N GLN A 173 -24.65 5.07 -5.90
CA GLN A 173 -25.03 6.47 -5.76
C GLN A 173 -24.50 7.36 -6.90
N TRP A 174 -23.29 7.12 -7.39
CA TRP A 174 -22.70 7.92 -8.47
C TRP A 174 -23.25 7.55 -9.85
N THR A 175 -23.71 6.31 -10.04
CA THR A 175 -24.24 5.83 -11.33
C THR A 175 -25.75 5.99 -11.46
N THR A 176 -26.49 5.99 -10.33
CA THR A 176 -27.93 6.21 -10.30
C THR A 176 -28.21 7.70 -10.47
N ASN A 177 -28.33 8.12 -11.72
CA ASN A 177 -28.63 9.49 -12.14
C ASN A 177 -29.82 9.51 -13.10
N ASP A 178 -30.29 10.70 -13.47
CA ASP A 178 -31.45 10.87 -14.36
C ASP A 178 -31.35 10.08 -15.67
N TRP A 179 -30.13 9.94 -16.21
CA TRP A 179 -29.89 9.12 -17.41
C TRP A 179 -30.13 7.62 -17.13
N TYR A 180 -29.68 7.11 -15.99
CA TYR A 180 -29.90 5.71 -15.61
C TYR A 180 -31.38 5.41 -15.39
N GLU A 181 -32.08 6.29 -14.66
CA GLU A 181 -33.52 6.13 -14.36
C GLU A 181 -34.42 6.19 -15.60
N THR A 182 -33.98 6.88 -16.66
CA THR A 182 -34.71 7.01 -17.92
C THR A 182 -34.27 6.01 -18.99
N SER A 183 -33.25 5.20 -18.70
CA SER A 183 -32.81 4.14 -19.62
C SER A 183 -33.77 2.95 -19.54
N GLU A 184 -34.58 2.76 -20.58
CA GLU A 184 -35.41 1.55 -20.69
C GLU A 184 -34.51 0.33 -20.95
N GLU A 185 -34.61 -0.72 -20.14
CA GLU A 185 -34.01 -2.01 -20.49
C GLU A 185 -34.79 -2.64 -21.64
N PRO A 186 -34.13 -3.12 -22.72
CA PRO A 186 -34.79 -3.95 -23.71
C PRO A 186 -35.32 -5.20 -22.99
N LYS A 187 -36.65 -5.32 -22.91
CA LYS A 187 -37.33 -6.49 -22.37
C LYS A 187 -36.84 -7.71 -23.15
N LEU A 188 -36.00 -8.55 -22.54
CA LEU A 188 -35.49 -9.76 -23.17
C LEU A 188 -36.69 -10.65 -23.51
N ALA A 189 -36.99 -10.77 -24.81
CA ALA A 189 -38.09 -11.57 -25.36
C ALA A 189 -37.77 -13.08 -25.28
N ILE A 190 -37.58 -13.58 -24.07
CA ILE A 190 -37.44 -15.00 -23.74
C ILE A 190 -38.64 -15.41 -22.89
N THR A 191 -39.86 -15.27 -23.43
CA THR A 191 -41.07 -15.85 -22.84
C THR A 191 -42.27 -16.00 -23.80
N GLU A 192 -42.08 -15.98 -25.13
CA GLU A 192 -43.20 -16.26 -26.07
C GLU A 192 -42.94 -17.42 -27.05
N ALA A 193 -41.79 -18.11 -26.96
CA ALA A 193 -41.53 -19.30 -27.79
C ALA A 193 -42.02 -20.63 -27.16
N GLY A 194 -42.62 -20.59 -25.96
CA GLY A 194 -42.99 -21.78 -25.18
C GLY A 194 -44.47 -22.20 -25.22
N GLU A 195 -45.38 -21.34 -25.70
CA GLU A 195 -46.83 -21.58 -25.58
C GLU A 195 -47.55 -21.79 -26.92
N SER A 196 -46.80 -22.16 -27.98
CA SER A 196 -47.37 -22.51 -29.30
C SER A 196 -47.16 -23.99 -29.67
N ALA A 197 -46.59 -24.82 -28.79
CA ALA A 197 -46.17 -26.20 -29.13
C ALA A 197 -46.94 -27.31 -28.39
N THR A 198 -48.13 -27.03 -27.86
CA THR A 198 -49.07 -28.09 -27.43
C THR A 198 -50.50 -27.70 -27.80
N ALA A 199 -50.86 -28.00 -29.05
CA ALA A 199 -52.23 -28.22 -29.51
C ALA A 199 -52.35 -29.70 -29.89
#